data_AF-A0A2P4YSC9-F1
#
_entry.id   AF-A0A2P4YSC9-F1
#
_cell.length_a   1.000
_cell.length_b   1.000
_cell.length_c   1.000
_cell.angle_alpha   90.00
_cell.angle_beta   90.00
_cell.angle_gamma   90.00
#
_symmetry.space_group_name_H-M   'P 1'
#
loop_
_entity.id
_entity.type
_entity.pdbx_description
1 polymer ?
#
loop_
_entity_poly.entity_id
_entity_poly.type
_entity_poly.pdbx_seq_one_letter_code
_entity_poly.pdbx_strand_id
1 'polypeptide(L)'
;MSPACNFEAFSLHFHLPLKVAAERIGVRATAFKKRCRAIGIRHWPYRKVRSLKRSLQELNRCKEQAPLSDKQQAQYATFKRQLDKLMAPETYGLDPSCCHSCTS
;
A
#
# COMPACT_ATOMS: atom_id res chain seq x y z
N MET A 1 22.38 -0.50 10.32
CA MET A 1 21.58 -0.77 9.11
C MET A 1 20.58 0.36 8.94
N SER A 2 20.76 1.24 7.95
CA SER A 2 19.94 2.44 7.79
C SER A 2 18.56 2.08 7.21
N PRO A 3 17.43 2.40 7.88
CA PRO A 3 16.08 1.96 7.50
C PRO A 3 15.47 2.74 6.32
N ALA A 4 16.28 3.41 5.51
CA ALA A 4 15.79 4.52 4.70
C ALA A 4 15.13 4.12 3.35
N CYS A 5 15.09 2.86 2.93
CA CYS A 5 14.74 2.55 1.52
C CYS A 5 14.21 1.12 1.25
N ASN A 6 13.72 0.37 2.24
CA ASN A 6 13.31 -1.03 2.04
C ASN A 6 11.80 -1.18 1.73
N PHE A 7 11.42 -2.30 1.11
CA PHE A 7 10.02 -2.63 0.79
C PHE A 7 9.10 -2.48 2.01
N GLU A 8 9.58 -2.91 3.18
CA GLU A 8 8.85 -2.83 4.44
C GLU A 8 8.51 -1.39 4.83
N ALA A 9 9.47 -0.46 4.74
CA ALA A 9 9.19 0.96 4.93
C ALA A 9 8.18 1.48 3.90
N PHE A 10 8.27 1.10 2.63
CA PHE A 10 7.26 1.50 1.64
C PHE A 10 5.88 0.93 1.95
N SER A 11 5.82 -0.33 2.40
CA SER A 11 4.59 -1.03 2.75
C SER A 11 3.85 -0.30 3.86
N LEU A 12 4.57 0.10 4.91
CA LEU A 12 4.02 0.91 6.00
C LEU A 12 3.42 2.24 5.52
N HIS A 13 3.92 2.83 4.43
CA HIS A 13 3.47 4.12 3.90
C HIS A 13 2.48 4.02 2.72
N PHE A 14 2.02 2.83 2.31
CA PHE A 14 1.03 2.69 1.22
C PHE A 14 -0.32 3.35 1.51
N HIS A 15 -0.59 3.61 2.79
CA HIS A 15 -1.76 4.38 3.22
C HIS A 15 -1.67 5.89 2.89
N LEU A 16 -0.51 6.37 2.45
CA LEU A 16 -0.23 7.75 2.10
C LEU A 16 -0.02 7.93 0.60
N PRO A 17 -0.28 9.14 0.07
CA PRO A 17 0.08 9.46 -1.29
C PRO A 17 1.60 9.38 -1.47
N LEU A 18 2.04 8.95 -2.66
CA LEU A 18 3.44 8.72 -2.99
C LEU A 18 4.36 9.88 -2.60
N LYS A 19 3.90 11.12 -2.79
CA LYS A 19 4.67 12.33 -2.45
C LYS A 19 4.95 12.41 -0.94
N VAL A 20 3.91 12.18 -0.13
CA VAL A 20 4.01 12.18 1.34
C VAL A 20 4.82 11.00 1.85
N ALA A 21 4.66 9.81 1.24
CA ALA A 21 5.49 8.65 1.57
C ALA A 21 6.97 8.92 1.28
N ALA A 22 7.29 9.58 0.16
CA ALA A 22 8.64 9.97 -0.19
C ALA A 22 9.22 10.99 0.81
N GLU A 23 8.43 11.99 1.20
CA GLU A 23 8.81 12.97 2.22
C GLU A 23 9.08 12.32 3.58
N ARG A 24 8.24 11.36 4.00
CA ARG A 24 8.42 10.61 5.26
C ARG A 24 9.70 9.78 5.28
N ILE A 25 10.07 9.24 4.12
CA ILE A 25 11.29 8.46 3.95
C ILE A 25 12.52 9.38 3.71
N GLY A 26 12.31 10.70 3.56
CA GLY A 26 13.39 11.67 3.34
C GLY A 26 14.00 11.60 1.94
N VAL A 27 13.23 11.15 0.95
CA VAL A 27 13.68 10.97 -0.42
C VAL A 27 12.84 11.78 -1.40
N ARG A 28 13.47 12.27 -2.48
CA ARG A 28 12.73 12.96 -3.53
C ARG A 28 11.74 12.00 -4.21
N ALA A 29 10.56 12.50 -4.59
CA ALA A 29 9.51 11.71 -5.24
C ALA A 29 10.00 10.97 -6.51
N THR A 30 10.95 11.54 -7.24
CA THR A 30 11.59 10.91 -8.41
C THR A 30 12.45 9.70 -8.03
N ALA A 31 13.30 9.83 -7.01
CA ALA A 31 14.11 8.74 -6.48
C ALA A 31 13.23 7.65 -5.83
N PHE A 32 12.14 8.06 -5.18
CA PHE A 32 11.15 7.16 -4.62
C PHE A 32 10.47 6.29 -5.70
N LYS A 33 10.02 6.90 -6.81
CA LYS A 33 9.46 6.14 -7.96
C LYS A 33 10.47 5.17 -8.56
N LYS A 34 11.74 5.59 -8.71
CA LYS A 34 12.81 4.71 -9.20
C LYS A 34 13.00 3.49 -8.29
N ARG A 35 13.03 3.70 -6.97
CA ARG A 35 13.10 2.60 -5.99
C ARG A 35 11.85 1.72 -6.00
N CYS A 36 10.66 2.31 -6.05
CA CYS A 36 9.40 1.56 -6.18
C CYS A 36 9.43 0.64 -7.40
N ARG A 37 9.85 1.17 -8.57
CA ARG A 37 10.01 0.37 -9.78
C ARG A 37 11.08 -0.72 -9.64
N ALA A 38 12.19 -0.42 -8.99
CA ALA A 38 13.24 -1.41 -8.71
C ALA A 38 12.77 -2.55 -7.79
N ILE A 39 11.75 -2.30 -6.98
CA ILE A 39 11.13 -3.29 -6.07
C ILE A 39 9.88 -3.94 -6.72
N GLY A 40 9.54 -3.59 -7.97
CA GLY A 40 8.37 -4.14 -8.68
C GLY A 40 7.07 -3.33 -8.51
N ILE A 41 7.05 -2.32 -7.64
CA ILE A 41 5.90 -1.42 -7.44
C ILE A 41 5.77 -0.45 -8.63
N ARG A 42 5.23 -0.96 -9.75
CA ARG A 42 4.97 -0.17 -10.98
C ARG A 42 3.89 0.90 -10.77
N HIS A 43 2.86 0.59 -10.01
CA HIS A 43 1.75 1.49 -9.73
C HIS A 43 1.48 1.57 -8.21
N TRP A 44 1.51 2.78 -7.66
CA TRP A 44 1.32 2.99 -6.22
C TRP A 44 -0.13 2.66 -5.82
N PRO A 45 -0.37 1.70 -4.91
CA PRO A 45 -1.71 1.19 -4.59
C PRO A 45 -2.58 2.16 -3.77
N TYR A 46 -2.14 3.39 -3.54
CA TYR A 46 -2.85 4.40 -2.73
C TYR A 46 -4.32 4.56 -3.11
N ARG A 47 -4.69 4.53 -4.39
CA ARG A 47 -6.11 4.69 -4.76
C ARG A 47 -6.99 3.54 -4.25
N LYS A 48 -6.53 2.29 -4.38
CA LYS A 48 -7.25 1.10 -3.88
C LYS A 48 -7.21 1.05 -2.36
N VAL A 49 -6.03 1.27 -1.76
CA VAL A 49 -5.81 1.31 -0.31
C VAL A 49 -6.69 2.37 0.35
N ARG A 50 -6.76 3.58 -0.21
CA ARG A 50 -7.58 4.67 0.33
C ARG A 50 -9.06 4.33 0.31
N SER A 51 -9.54 3.70 -0.77
CA SER A 51 -10.95 3.27 -0.87
C SER A 51 -11.28 2.23 0.21
N LEU A 52 -10.46 1.17 0.31
CA LEU A 52 -10.64 0.13 1.33
C LEU A 52 -10.53 0.69 2.74
N LYS A 53 -9.54 1.56 3.01
CA LYS A 53 -9.33 2.18 4.32
C LYS A 53 -10.48 3.10 4.70
N ARG A 54 -11.05 3.85 3.77
CA ARG A 54 -12.29 4.63 3.98
C ARG A 54 -13.44 3.72 4.40
N SER A 55 -13.69 2.64 3.67
CA SER A 55 -14.76 1.70 4.01
C SER A 55 -14.53 1.06 5.38
N LEU A 56 -13.29 0.66 5.68
CA LEU A 56 -12.92 0.13 7.01
C LEU A 56 -13.12 1.17 8.11
N GLN A 57 -12.79 2.45 7.85
CA GLN A 57 -12.94 3.53 8.81
C GLN A 57 -14.41 3.85 9.08
N GLU A 58 -15.27 3.88 8.05
CA GLU A 58 -16.72 4.03 8.25
C GLU A 58 -17.29 2.86 9.06
N LEU A 59 -16.89 1.62 8.76
CA LEU A 59 -17.29 0.45 9.54
C LEU A 59 -16.79 0.54 10.99
N ASN A 60 -15.54 0.96 11.23
CA ASN A 60 -15.04 1.16 12.60
C ASN A 60 -15.82 2.25 13.34
N ARG A 61 -16.13 3.37 12.69
CA ARG A 61 -16.91 4.45 13.29
C ARG A 61 -18.32 4.00 13.66
N CYS A 62 -18.93 3.12 12.86
CA CYS A 62 -20.19 2.49 13.21
C CYS A 62 -20.04 1.52 14.39
N LYS A 63 -18.93 0.76 14.46
CA LYS A 63 -18.61 -0.15 15.57
C LYS A 63 -18.52 0.53 16.93
N GLU A 64 -17.93 1.72 16.95
CA GLU A 64 -17.77 2.50 18.18
C GLU A 64 -19.11 3.06 18.68
N GLN A 65 -20.06 3.31 17.77
CA GLN A 65 -21.40 3.81 18.11
C GLN A 65 -22.40 2.70 18.42
N ALA A 66 -22.26 1.53 17.79
CA ALA A 66 -23.10 0.36 18.02
C ALA A 66 -22.35 -0.93 17.67
N PRO A 67 -22.62 -2.06 18.34
CA PRO A 67 -22.04 -3.34 17.94
C PRO A 67 -22.36 -3.63 16.48
N LEU A 68 -21.31 -3.81 15.67
CA LEU A 68 -21.45 -4.13 14.24
C LEU A 68 -22.23 -5.43 14.07
N SER A 69 -23.09 -5.46 13.05
CA SER A 69 -23.72 -6.70 12.64
C SER A 69 -22.67 -7.69 12.13
N ASP A 70 -22.93 -8.99 12.28
CA ASP A 70 -22.06 -10.07 11.79
C ASP A 70 -21.64 -9.87 10.32
N LYS A 71 -22.58 -9.38 9.48
CA LYS A 71 -22.33 -9.02 8.08
C LYS A 71 -21.27 -7.92 7.92
N GLN A 72 -21.31 -6.88 8.75
CA GLN A 72 -20.35 -5.77 8.70
C GLN A 72 -18.96 -6.22 9.15
N GLN A 73 -18.90 -7.11 10.14
CA GLN A 73 -17.64 -7.69 10.60
C GLN A 73 -17.00 -8.58 9.53
N ALA A 74 -17.80 -9.37 8.81
CA ALA A 74 -17.35 -10.14 7.65
C ALA A 74 -16.86 -9.23 6.49
N GLN A 75 -17.56 -8.13 6.22
CA GLN A 75 -17.12 -7.13 5.24
C GLN A 75 -15.80 -6.48 5.64
N TYR A 76 -15.64 -6.09 6.92
CA TYR A 76 -14.41 -5.54 7.46
C TYR A 76 -13.24 -6.53 7.28
N ALA A 77 -13.43 -7.81 7.63
CA ALA A 77 -12.42 -8.84 7.45
C ALA A 77 -12.03 -9.02 5.97
N THR A 78 -13.01 -8.96 5.05
CA THR A 78 -12.79 -9.05 3.61
C THR A 78 -11.97 -7.87 3.09
N PHE A 79 -12.36 -6.64 3.44
CA PHE A 79 -11.61 -5.44 3.04
C PHE A 79 -10.20 -5.43 3.63
N LYS A 80 -10.03 -5.92 4.86
CA LYS A 80 -8.72 -6.07 5.50
C LYS A 80 -7.84 -7.08 4.76
N ARG A 81 -8.38 -8.23 4.35
CA ARG A 81 -7.65 -9.21 3.51
C ARG A 81 -7.28 -8.66 2.14
N GLN A 82 -8.17 -7.89 1.52
CA GLN A 82 -7.86 -7.23 0.24
C GLN A 82 -6.75 -6.19 0.39
N LEU A 83 -6.75 -5.45 1.50
CA LEU A 83 -5.70 -4.48 1.82
C LEU A 83 -4.36 -5.19 2.05
N ASP A 84 -4.36 -6.27 2.82
CA ASP A 84 -3.17 -7.09 3.11
C ASP A 84 -2.56 -7.65 1.81
N LYS A 85 -3.39 -8.19 0.91
CA LYS A 85 -2.94 -8.59 -0.43
C LYS A 85 -2.30 -7.45 -1.21
N LEU A 86 -2.81 -6.21 -1.11
CA LEU A 86 -2.20 -5.04 -1.76
C LEU A 86 -0.90 -4.58 -1.10
N MET A 87 -0.62 -5.01 0.14
CA MET A 87 0.62 -4.75 0.85
C MET A 87 1.62 -5.90 0.71
N ALA A 88 1.18 -7.05 0.19
CA ALA A 88 2.02 -8.23 -0.02
C ALA A 88 3.05 -7.99 -1.15
N PRO A 89 4.31 -8.42 -0.95
CA PRO A 89 5.38 -8.30 -1.95
C PRO A 89 5.09 -9.10 -3.24
N GLU A 90 4.33 -10.19 -3.13
CA GLU A 90 3.94 -11.04 -4.27
C GLU A 90 3.10 -10.30 -5.31
N THR A 91 2.25 -9.36 -4.87
CA THR A 91 1.35 -8.59 -5.74
C THR A 91 2.09 -7.64 -6.68
N TYR A 92 3.31 -7.25 -6.32
CA TYR A 92 4.14 -6.36 -7.14
C TYR A 92 5.14 -7.10 -8.00
N GLY A 93 5.08 -8.43 -8.05
CA GLY A 93 5.95 -9.23 -8.90
C GLY A 93 7.41 -8.92 -8.61
N LEU A 94 7.91 -9.40 -7.46
CA LEU A 94 9.34 -9.58 -7.25
C LEU A 94 9.84 -10.64 -8.25
N ASP A 95 9.86 -10.29 -9.52
CA ASP A 95 10.54 -11.03 -10.56
C ASP A 95 11.93 -10.38 -10.73
N PRO A 96 13.00 -10.96 -10.18
CA PRO A 96 14.36 -10.44 -10.35
C PRO A 96 14.85 -10.50 -11.81
N SER A 97 14.03 -11.00 -12.75
CA SER A 97 14.35 -11.22 -14.16
C SER A 97 13.73 -10.23 -15.15
N CYS A 98 12.84 -9.33 -14.73
CA CYS A 98 12.30 -8.30 -15.62
C CYS A 98 13.30 -7.18 -15.87
N CYS A 99 14.31 -7.50 -16.69
CA CYS A 99 15.08 -6.52 -17.44
C CYS A 99 14.08 -5.63 -18.19
N HIS A 100 13.97 -4.38 -17.75
CA HIS A 100 13.30 -3.34 -18.50
C HIS A 100 14.21 -2.96 -19.66
N SER A 101 14.23 -3.81 -20.69
CA SER A 101 14.74 -3.46 -22.00
C SER A 101 13.84 -2.39 -22.60
N CYS A 102 14.48 -1.25 -22.88
CA CYS A 102 14.20 -0.32 -23.97
C CYS A 102 12.93 0.53 -23.87
N THR A 103 13.17 1.78 -23.49
CA THR A 103 12.79 2.98 -24.25
C THR A 103 12.39 2.70 -25.70
N SER A 104 11.19 3.10 -26.12
CA SER A 104 10.96 3.90 -27.32
C SER A 104 9.56 4.49 -27.33
#